data_AF-A0A2S9DIU3-F1
#
_entry.id   AF-A0A2S9DIU3-F1
#
_cell.length_a   1.000
_cell.length_b   1.000
_cell.length_c   1.000
_cell.angle_alpha   90.00
_cell.angle_beta   90.00
_cell.angle_gamma   90.00
#
_symmetry.space_group_name_H-M   'P 1'
#
loop_
_entity.id
_entity.type
_entity.pdbx_description
1 polymer ?
#
loop_
_entity_poly.entity_id
_entity_poly.type
_entity_poly.pdbx_seq_one_letter_code
_entity_poly.pdbx_strand_id
1 'polypeptide(L)'
;MTTEQRVIEFHQAFKHPVRDTPQILCRTEAILALKLIEEEFIELCDALFPGGWDRWITELRVDGVSGGLTESRFTDELVEYEDSNAYEPNLIEAADAIADLDVVVNGAGIRHGFDMQALSREVFASNMSKLDADGKPLYHPNGKIAKSELFKEPDIAGALGIKVAA
;
A
#
# COMPACT_ATOMS: atom_id res chain seq x y z
N MET A 1 21.72 4.75 0.39
CA MET A 1 21.16 3.49 -0.10
C MET A 1 19.66 3.52 0.11
N THR A 2 18.85 3.27 -0.93
CA THR A 2 17.38 3.22 -0.84
C THR A 2 16.90 1.89 -0.25
N THR A 3 15.63 1.78 0.17
CA THR A 3 15.04 0.50 0.61
C THR A 3 15.20 -0.56 -0.47
N GLU A 4 14.84 -0.24 -1.72
CA GLU A 4 15.02 -1.12 -2.88
C GLU A 4 16.45 -1.68 -2.98
N GLN A 5 17.47 -0.83 -2.83
CA GLN A 5 18.88 -1.27 -2.86
C GLN A 5 19.21 -2.23 -1.70
N ARG A 6 18.70 -1.97 -0.48
CA ARG A 6 18.85 -2.90 0.67
C ARG A 6 18.18 -4.25 0.41
N VAL A 7 16.99 -4.25 -0.19
CA VAL A 7 16.26 -5.48 -0.48
C VAL A 7 16.91 -6.27 -1.61
N ILE A 8 17.50 -5.61 -2.61
CA ILE A 8 18.33 -6.28 -3.63
C ILE A 8 19.53 -6.98 -2.99
N GLU A 9 20.27 -6.29 -2.11
CA GLU A 9 21.41 -6.89 -1.38
C GLU A 9 20.95 -8.10 -0.55
N PHE A 10 19.82 -7.97 0.16
CA PHE A 10 19.21 -9.07 0.91
C PHE A 10 18.84 -10.25 -0.01
N HIS A 11 18.14 -10.02 -1.12
CA HIS A 11 17.79 -11.08 -2.06
C HIS A 11 19.04 -11.78 -2.61
N GLN A 12 20.09 -11.03 -2.95
CA GLN A 12 21.35 -11.60 -3.43
C GLN A 12 22.03 -12.46 -2.37
N ALA A 13 22.10 -11.98 -1.11
CA ALA A 13 22.68 -12.72 0.00
C ALA A 13 21.94 -14.04 0.29
N PHE A 14 20.60 -14.02 0.23
CA PHE A 14 19.74 -15.17 0.49
C PHE A 14 19.35 -15.96 -0.78
N LYS A 15 19.95 -15.63 -1.94
CA LYS A 15 19.73 -16.29 -3.24
C LYS A 15 18.25 -16.30 -3.67
N HIS A 16 17.52 -15.23 -3.36
CA HIS A 16 16.17 -14.99 -3.86
C HIS A 16 16.20 -14.34 -5.25
N PRO A 17 15.14 -14.51 -6.07
CA PRO A 17 15.08 -13.90 -7.39
C PRO A 17 15.18 -12.37 -7.35
N VAL A 18 16.04 -11.83 -8.22
CA VAL A 18 16.15 -10.41 -8.58
C VAL A 18 16.05 -10.35 -10.09
N ARG A 19 15.12 -9.56 -10.62
CA ARG A 19 14.93 -9.36 -12.07
C ARG A 19 15.18 -7.90 -12.42
N ASP A 20 15.67 -7.67 -13.62
CA ASP A 20 15.95 -6.34 -14.19
C ASP A 20 14.94 -5.95 -15.27
N THR A 21 14.06 -6.89 -15.64
CA THR A 21 13.07 -6.74 -16.70
C THR A 21 11.67 -6.93 -16.11
N PRO A 22 10.77 -5.94 -16.24
CA PRO A 22 9.39 -6.03 -15.78
C PRO A 22 8.66 -7.25 -16.34
N GLN A 23 8.08 -8.06 -15.46
CA GLN A 23 7.33 -9.27 -15.80
C GLN A 23 6.32 -9.63 -14.72
N ILE A 24 5.32 -10.44 -15.07
CA ILE A 24 4.39 -11.01 -14.09
C ILE A 24 4.98 -12.30 -13.50
N LEU A 25 4.93 -12.41 -12.17
CA LEU A 25 5.34 -13.60 -11.44
C LEU A 25 4.53 -14.83 -11.83
N CYS A 26 5.16 -16.01 -11.77
CA CYS A 26 4.38 -17.25 -11.86
C CYS A 26 3.44 -17.37 -10.66
N ARG A 27 2.39 -18.21 -10.78
CA ARG A 27 1.36 -18.36 -9.74
C ARG A 27 1.93 -18.60 -8.34
N THR A 28 2.93 -19.47 -8.21
CA THR A 28 3.54 -19.81 -6.92
C THR A 28 4.29 -18.62 -6.31
N GLU A 29 5.05 -17.88 -7.11
CA GLU A 29 5.77 -16.68 -6.66
C GLU A 29 4.80 -15.54 -6.29
N ALA A 30 3.75 -15.36 -7.09
CA ALA A 30 2.72 -14.36 -6.81
C ALA A 30 1.99 -14.68 -5.48
N ILE A 31 1.65 -15.94 -5.24
CA ILE A 31 1.05 -16.37 -3.96
C ILE A 31 2.00 -16.12 -2.80
N LEU A 32 3.30 -16.42 -2.95
CA LEU A 32 4.28 -16.15 -1.90
C LEU A 32 4.38 -14.64 -1.59
N ALA A 33 4.47 -13.79 -2.62
CA ALA A 33 4.53 -12.35 -2.44
C ALA A 33 3.29 -11.80 -1.72
N LEU A 34 2.10 -12.27 -2.12
CA LEU A 34 0.85 -11.87 -1.46
C LEU A 34 0.77 -12.35 -0.01
N LYS A 35 1.25 -13.56 0.30
CA LYS A 35 1.28 -14.07 1.67
C LYS A 35 2.18 -13.26 2.59
N LEU A 36 3.37 -12.89 2.12
CA LEU A 36 4.29 -12.06 2.90
C LEU A 36 3.68 -10.67 3.15
N ILE A 37 3.05 -10.06 2.15
CA ILE A 37 2.35 -8.77 2.33
C ILE A 37 1.16 -8.91 3.29
N GLU A 38 0.41 -10.01 3.21
CA GLU A 38 -0.72 -10.29 4.11
C GLU A 38 -0.25 -10.48 5.56
N GLU A 39 0.88 -11.17 5.78
CA GLU A 39 1.48 -11.38 7.09
C GLU A 39 1.81 -10.05 7.78
N GLU A 40 2.62 -9.19 7.14
CA GLU A 40 2.99 -7.89 7.72
C GLU A 40 1.78 -6.94 7.89
N PHE A 41 0.79 -7.04 7.00
CA PHE A 41 -0.45 -6.28 7.14
C PHE A 41 -1.27 -6.73 8.35
N ILE A 42 -1.32 -8.03 8.65
CA ILE A 42 -1.98 -8.56 9.84
C ILE A 42 -1.25 -8.08 11.10
N GLU A 43 0.09 -8.11 11.12
CA GLU A 43 0.87 -7.59 12.25
C GLU A 43 0.60 -6.11 12.51
N LEU A 44 0.49 -5.29 11.45
CA LEU A 44 0.10 -3.90 11.57
C LEU A 44 -1.31 -3.74 12.18
N CYS A 45 -2.26 -4.56 11.73
CA CYS A 45 -3.62 -4.56 12.30
C CYS A 45 -3.60 -4.93 13.79
N ASP A 46 -2.84 -5.95 14.18
CA ASP A 46 -2.75 -6.38 15.58
C ASP A 46 -2.09 -5.31 16.47
N ALA A 47 -1.07 -4.62 15.96
CA ALA A 47 -0.40 -3.53 16.66
C ALA A 47 -1.29 -2.29 16.84
N LEU A 48 -2.10 -1.94 15.83
CA LEU A 48 -2.99 -0.79 15.88
C LEU A 48 -4.30 -1.06 16.60
N PHE A 49 -4.77 -2.31 16.64
CA PHE A 49 -6.07 -2.70 17.19
C PHE A 49 -5.92 -3.88 18.15
N PRO A 50 -5.51 -3.64 19.41
CA PRO A 50 -5.37 -4.69 20.42
C PRO A 50 -6.68 -5.46 20.62
N GLY A 51 -6.68 -6.76 20.31
CA GLY A 51 -7.91 -7.56 20.09
C GLY A 51 -7.96 -8.21 18.69
N GLY A 52 -7.01 -7.81 17.83
CA GLY A 52 -6.65 -8.44 16.57
C GLY A 52 -7.65 -8.26 15.43
N TRP A 53 -7.45 -9.04 14.36
CA TRP A 53 -8.30 -9.05 13.15
C TRP A 53 -9.82 -9.07 13.43
N ASP A 54 -10.28 -9.75 14.48
CA ASP A 54 -11.71 -9.80 14.86
C ASP A 54 -12.23 -8.45 15.40
N ARG A 55 -11.41 -7.73 16.17
CA ARG A 55 -11.71 -6.36 16.62
C ARG A 55 -11.69 -5.39 15.44
N TRP A 56 -10.66 -5.47 14.58
CA TRP A 56 -10.56 -4.68 13.35
C TRP A 56 -11.78 -4.85 12.43
N ILE A 57 -12.20 -6.10 12.21
CA ILE A 57 -13.40 -6.43 11.44
C ILE A 57 -14.66 -5.82 12.08
N THR A 58 -14.74 -5.81 13.41
CA THR A 58 -15.93 -5.34 14.13
C THR A 58 -15.98 -3.81 14.15
N GLU A 59 -14.86 -3.13 14.38
CA GLU A 59 -14.77 -1.68 14.49
C GLU A 59 -14.90 -0.96 13.14
N LEU A 60 -14.45 -1.58 12.04
CA LEU A 60 -14.63 -1.02 10.68
C LEU A 60 -15.92 -1.49 9.99
N ARG A 61 -16.66 -2.45 10.56
CA ARG A 61 -17.97 -2.86 10.04
C ARG A 61 -19.07 -2.01 10.66
N VAL A 62 -19.61 -1.10 9.85
CA VAL A 62 -21.02 -0.70 9.94
C VAL A 62 -21.87 -1.99 9.93
N ASP A 63 -22.79 -2.13 10.88
CA ASP A 63 -23.63 -3.30 11.14
C ASP A 63 -24.03 -4.10 9.88
N GLY A 64 -23.86 -5.44 9.93
CA GLY A 64 -24.72 -6.35 9.16
C GLY A 64 -24.13 -7.20 8.04
N VAL A 65 -22.86 -7.63 8.08
CA VAL A 65 -22.40 -8.67 7.13
C VAL A 65 -21.63 -9.77 7.83
N SER A 66 -22.14 -11.00 7.78
CA SER A 66 -21.41 -12.24 8.02
C SER A 66 -21.07 -12.86 6.66
N GLY A 67 -19.82 -12.75 6.22
CA GLY A 67 -19.37 -13.34 4.96
C GLY A 67 -18.23 -12.54 4.33
N GLY A 68 -17.08 -13.21 4.17
CA GLY A 68 -16.00 -12.95 3.22
C GLY A 68 -15.42 -11.54 3.09
N LEU A 69 -14.20 -11.47 2.53
CA LEU A 69 -13.67 -10.26 1.91
C LEU A 69 -14.44 -10.03 0.58
N THR A 70 -15.72 -9.68 0.65
CA THR A 70 -16.45 -9.20 -0.53
C THR A 70 -16.59 -7.68 -0.48
N GLU A 71 -16.40 -7.09 -1.65
CA GLU A 71 -16.25 -5.68 -1.99
C GLU A 71 -17.12 -4.70 -1.17
N SER A 72 -16.54 -3.53 -0.89
CA SER A 72 -17.12 -2.37 -0.19
C SER A 72 -17.14 -2.43 1.34
N ARG A 73 -15.99 -2.17 2.00
CA ARG A 73 -15.90 -1.94 3.46
C ARG A 73 -15.07 -0.73 3.90
N PHE A 74 -14.98 0.30 3.07
CA PHE A 74 -14.59 1.62 3.52
C PHE A 74 -15.71 2.56 3.12
N THR A 75 -16.64 2.83 4.03
CA THR A 75 -17.46 4.02 3.88
C THR A 75 -16.51 5.21 3.93
N ASP A 76 -16.75 6.23 3.10
CA ASP A 76 -15.95 7.46 3.13
C ASP A 76 -16.13 8.24 4.44
N GLU A 77 -17.06 7.79 5.28
CA GLU A 77 -17.27 8.26 6.64
C GLU A 77 -16.37 7.47 7.59
N LEU A 78 -15.36 8.16 8.11
CA LEU A 78 -14.75 7.79 9.39
C LEU A 78 -15.86 7.93 10.44
N VAL A 79 -16.34 6.81 10.96
CA VAL A 79 -17.23 6.85 12.11
C VAL A 79 -16.36 7.22 13.31
N GLU A 80 -16.59 8.40 13.89
CA GLU A 80 -16.01 8.73 15.20
C GLU A 80 -16.60 7.75 16.22
N TYR A 81 -15.79 6.77 16.61
CA TYR A 81 -16.17 5.81 17.63
C TYR A 81 -15.82 6.41 19.00
N GLU A 82 -16.84 6.73 19.79
CA GLU A 82 -16.67 7.04 21.21
C GLU A 82 -16.44 5.72 21.96
N ASP A 83 -15.23 5.15 21.87
CA ASP A 83 -14.88 4.01 22.74
C ASP A 83 -14.78 4.49 24.19
N SER A 84 -15.57 3.88 25.06
CA SER A 84 -15.45 4.06 26.51
C SER A 84 -14.19 3.39 27.11
N ASN A 85 -13.52 2.53 26.33
CA ASN A 85 -12.20 1.96 26.65
C ASN A 85 -11.08 2.79 26.01
N ALA A 86 -9.93 2.85 26.68
CA ALA A 86 -8.76 3.53 26.15
C ALA A 86 -8.25 2.80 24.89
N TYR A 87 -8.18 3.51 23.76
CA TYR A 87 -7.45 3.09 22.58
C TYR A 87 -5.95 3.07 22.91
N GLU A 88 -5.36 1.87 23.03
CA GLU A 88 -3.97 1.65 23.45
C GLU A 88 -3.16 0.91 22.38
N PRO A 89 -2.90 1.51 21.19
CA PRO A 89 -2.09 0.88 20.15
C PRO A 89 -0.63 0.75 20.59
N ASN A 90 0.05 -0.27 20.06
CA ASN A 90 1.47 -0.46 20.29
C ASN A 90 2.30 0.30 19.24
N LEU A 91 2.84 1.46 19.63
CA LEU A 91 3.64 2.31 18.75
C LEU A 91 4.87 1.60 18.17
N ILE A 92 5.55 0.77 18.96
CA ILE A 92 6.79 0.11 18.54
C ILE A 92 6.48 -0.98 17.52
N GLU A 93 5.49 -1.83 17.81
CA GLU A 93 5.06 -2.90 16.89
C GLU A 93 4.46 -2.30 15.60
N ALA A 94 3.71 -1.20 15.70
CA ALA A 94 3.18 -0.54 14.51
C ALA A 94 4.30 0.03 13.62
N ALA A 95 5.35 0.60 14.22
CA ALA A 95 6.50 1.11 13.47
C ALA A 95 7.30 -0.03 12.80
N ASP A 96 7.42 -1.18 13.47
CA ASP A 96 8.06 -2.39 12.97
C ASP A 96 7.30 -2.95 11.76
N ALA A 97 6.00 -3.22 11.92
CA ALA A 97 5.15 -3.76 10.86
C ALA A 97 5.05 -2.82 9.64
N ILE A 98 5.02 -1.49 9.84
CA ILE A 98 5.08 -0.52 8.72
C ILE A 98 6.41 -0.61 7.98
N ALA A 99 7.53 -0.78 8.69
CA ALA A 99 8.84 -0.92 8.08
C ALA A 99 8.96 -2.25 7.32
N ASP A 100 8.44 -3.34 7.88
CA ASP A 100 8.44 -4.64 7.22
C ASP A 100 7.51 -4.68 6.00
N LEU A 101 6.37 -3.97 6.03
CA LEU A 101 5.56 -3.71 4.84
C LEU A 101 6.36 -3.05 3.71
N ASP A 102 7.18 -2.03 4.00
CA ASP A 102 8.06 -1.40 3.00
C ASP A 102 9.03 -2.45 2.41
N VAL A 103 9.60 -3.32 3.25
CA VAL A 103 10.52 -4.38 2.82
C VAL A 103 9.83 -5.42 1.92
N VAL A 104 8.70 -5.99 2.34
CA VAL A 104 8.03 -7.06 1.58
C VAL A 104 7.39 -6.55 0.29
N VAL A 105 6.91 -5.30 0.26
CA VAL A 105 6.38 -4.67 -0.96
C VAL A 105 7.51 -4.39 -1.96
N ASN A 106 8.64 -3.85 -1.51
CA ASN A 106 9.82 -3.70 -2.37
C ASN A 106 10.32 -5.08 -2.85
N GLY A 107 10.31 -6.10 -1.99
CA GLY A 107 10.68 -7.46 -2.34
C GLY A 107 9.79 -8.06 -3.44
N ALA A 108 8.47 -7.80 -3.39
CA ALA A 108 7.55 -8.18 -4.44
C ALA A 108 7.86 -7.45 -5.77
N GLY A 109 8.09 -6.13 -5.72
CA GLY A 109 8.47 -5.33 -6.89
C GLY A 109 9.75 -5.80 -7.57
N ILE A 110 10.80 -6.08 -6.78
CA ILE A 110 12.09 -6.61 -7.26
C ILE A 110 11.93 -7.98 -7.93
N ARG A 111 11.05 -8.84 -7.39
CA ARG A 111 10.73 -10.13 -8.03
C ARG A 111 9.95 -9.93 -9.34
N HIS A 112 9.21 -8.85 -9.50
CA HIS A 112 8.60 -8.50 -10.78
C HIS A 112 9.58 -7.81 -11.75
N GLY A 113 10.77 -7.41 -11.29
CA GLY A 113 11.70 -6.60 -12.07
C GLY A 113 11.25 -5.15 -12.25
N PHE A 114 10.46 -4.64 -11.31
CA PHE A 114 10.02 -3.25 -11.31
C PHE A 114 11.08 -2.34 -10.69
N ASP A 115 11.36 -1.21 -11.33
CA ASP A 115 12.06 -0.09 -10.69
C ASP A 115 11.05 0.64 -9.78
N MET A 116 11.13 0.33 -8.48
CA MET A 116 10.19 0.83 -7.49
C MET A 116 10.33 2.34 -7.30
N GLN A 117 11.53 2.88 -7.52
CA GLN A 117 11.75 4.32 -7.46
C GLN A 117 11.13 5.05 -8.66
N ALA A 118 11.21 4.49 -9.86
CA ALA A 118 10.56 5.05 -11.05
C ALA A 118 9.03 5.07 -10.89
N LEU A 119 8.45 3.94 -10.46
CA LEU A 119 7.01 3.84 -10.18
C LEU A 119 6.57 4.81 -9.09
N SER A 120 7.31 4.87 -7.98
CA SER A 120 7.02 5.79 -6.88
C SER A 120 7.07 7.25 -7.34
N ARG A 121 8.13 7.67 -8.05
CA ARG A 121 8.24 9.03 -8.59
C ARG A 121 7.05 9.41 -9.47
N GLU A 122 6.61 8.51 -10.35
CA GLU A 122 5.47 8.77 -11.24
C GLU A 122 4.14 8.89 -10.48
N VAL A 123 3.89 7.96 -9.55
CA VAL A 123 2.68 7.99 -8.70
C VAL A 123 2.65 9.27 -7.85
N PHE A 124 3.78 9.67 -7.26
CA PHE A 124 3.87 10.91 -6.50
C PHE A 124 3.71 12.15 -7.39
N ALA A 125 4.28 12.17 -8.60
CA ALA A 125 4.07 13.27 -9.55
C ALA A 125 2.58 13.43 -9.92
N SER A 126 1.87 12.34 -10.20
CA SER A 126 0.43 12.36 -10.42
C SER A 126 -0.34 12.83 -9.18
N ASN A 127 0.01 12.34 -7.98
CA ASN A 127 -0.65 12.77 -6.75
C ASN A 127 -0.48 14.26 -6.48
N MET A 128 0.72 14.80 -6.67
CA MET A 128 0.99 16.23 -6.51
C MET A 128 0.31 17.09 -7.58
N SER A 129 0.03 16.53 -8.77
CA SER A 129 -0.74 17.23 -9.80
C SER A 129 -2.21 17.46 -9.44
N LYS A 130 -2.72 16.84 -8.35
CA LYS A 130 -4.07 17.10 -7.82
C LYS A 130 -4.20 18.48 -7.17
N LEU A 131 -3.09 19.13 -6.84
CA LEU A 131 -3.10 20.49 -6.30
C LEU A 131 -3.53 21.50 -7.37
N ASP A 132 -4.13 22.60 -6.94
CA ASP A 132 -4.46 23.73 -7.83
C ASP A 132 -3.21 24.56 -8.20
N ALA A 133 -3.41 25.64 -8.96
CA ALA A 133 -2.33 26.52 -9.42
C ALA A 133 -1.59 27.25 -8.27
N ASP A 134 -2.21 27.35 -7.09
CA ASP A 134 -1.61 27.94 -5.88
C ASP A 134 -0.94 26.88 -4.99
N GLY A 135 -0.93 25.61 -5.40
CA GLY A 135 -0.38 24.50 -4.64
C GLY A 135 -1.28 24.04 -3.49
N LYS A 136 -2.59 24.32 -3.55
CA LYS A 136 -3.55 23.92 -2.51
C LYS A 136 -4.32 22.67 -2.89
N PRO A 137 -4.63 21.80 -1.92
CA PRO A 137 -5.49 20.66 -2.17
C PRO A 137 -6.94 21.11 -2.37
N LEU A 138 -7.62 20.44 -3.31
CA LEU A 138 -9.07 20.50 -3.46
C LEU A 138 -9.68 19.31 -2.73
N TYR A 139 -10.82 19.48 -2.07
CA TYR A 139 -11.51 18.40 -1.36
C TYR A 139 -12.93 18.22 -1.89
N HIS A 140 -13.34 16.96 -2.01
CA HIS A 140 -14.75 16.58 -2.18
C HIS A 140 -15.50 16.73 -0.84
N PRO A 141 -16.85 16.83 -0.84
CA PRO A 141 -17.64 16.93 0.38
C PRO A 141 -17.43 15.78 1.38
N ASN A 142 -16.98 14.61 0.91
CA ASN A 142 -16.62 13.44 1.72
C ASN A 142 -15.19 13.47 2.28
N GLY A 143 -14.49 14.61 2.20
CA GLY A 143 -13.12 14.76 2.71
C GLY A 143 -12.00 14.18 1.82
N LYS A 144 -12.33 13.50 0.71
CA LYS A 144 -11.32 12.99 -0.23
C LYS A 144 -10.67 14.12 -1.03
N ILE A 145 -9.38 13.98 -1.32
CA ILE A 145 -8.67 14.89 -2.24
C ILE A 145 -9.29 14.78 -3.63
N ALA A 146 -9.80 15.90 -4.13
CA ALA A 146 -10.33 16.05 -5.47
C ALA A 146 -9.21 16.30 -6.49
N LYS A 147 -9.48 15.96 -7.76
CA LYS A 147 -8.57 16.23 -8.88
C LYS A 147 -8.72 17.69 -9.33
N SER A 148 -7.62 18.44 -9.43
CA SER A 148 -7.62 19.79 -10.01
C SER A 148 -7.63 19.74 -11.54
N GLU A 149 -7.74 20.91 -12.17
CA GLU A 149 -7.59 21.06 -13.63
C GLU A 149 -6.16 20.74 -14.12
N LEU A 150 -5.18 20.73 -13.22
CA LEU A 150 -3.78 20.40 -13.52
C LEU A 150 -3.49 18.90 -13.42
N PHE A 151 -4.48 18.11 -12.97
CA PHE A 151 -4.32 16.69 -12.72
C PHE A 151 -3.86 15.94 -13.98
N LYS A 152 -2.90 15.04 -13.77
CA LYS A 152 -2.40 14.09 -14.76
C LYS A 152 -2.47 12.69 -14.19
N GLU A 153 -3.01 11.75 -14.96
CA GLU A 153 -2.93 10.33 -14.61
C GLU A 153 -1.47 9.85 -14.65
N PRO A 154 -1.08 8.90 -13.78
CA PRO A 154 0.29 8.41 -13.75
C PRO A 154 0.59 7.58 -15.02
N ASP A 155 1.69 7.87 -15.69
CA ASP A 155 2.22 7.07 -16.81
C ASP A 155 3.00 5.85 -16.31
N ILE A 156 2.28 4.85 -15.79
CA ILE A 156 2.88 3.62 -15.28
C ILE A 156 3.60 2.84 -16.38
N ALA A 157 3.08 2.83 -17.60
CA ALA A 157 3.73 2.14 -18.71
C ALA A 157 5.07 2.79 -19.06
N GLY A 158 5.13 4.12 -19.12
CA GLY A 158 6.37 4.88 -19.27
C GLY A 158 7.35 4.63 -18.13
N ALA A 159 6.87 4.61 -16.87
CA ALA A 159 7.70 4.29 -15.71
C ALA A 159 8.27 2.86 -15.74
N LEU A 160 7.57 1.91 -16.35
CA LEU A 160 8.05 0.54 -16.61
C LEU A 160 8.93 0.44 -17.88
N GLY A 161 9.14 1.53 -18.62
CA GLY A 161 9.84 1.51 -19.90
C GLY A 161 9.09 0.79 -21.03
N ILE A 162 7.79 0.58 -20.88
CA ILE A 162 6.93 -0.11 -21.83
C ILE A 162 6.35 0.91 -22.81
N LYS A 163 6.58 0.70 -24.11
CA LYS A 163 5.91 1.47 -25.15
C LYS A 163 4.48 0.96 -25.31
N VAL A 164 3.49 1.76 -24.90
CA VAL A 164 2.09 1.53 -25.26
C VAL A 164 1.92 1.96 -26.71
N ALA A 165 1.34 1.10 -27.56
CA ALA A 165 0.98 1.50 -28.91
C ALA A 165 -0.10 2.59 -28.82
N ALA A 166 0.11 3.69 -29.55
CA ALA A 166 -0.84 4.81 -29.64
C ALA A 166 -2.12 4.42 -30.37
#